data_AF-A0A0F8WNE2-F1
#
_entry.id   AF-A0A0F8WNE2-F1
#
_cell.length_a   1.000
_cell.length_b   1.000
_cell.length_c   1.000
_cell.angle_alpha   90.00
_cell.angle_beta   90.00
_cell.angle_gamma   90.00
#
_symmetry.space_group_name_H-M   'P 1'
#
loop_
_entity.id
_entity.type
_entity.pdbx_description
1 polymer ?
#
loop_
_entity_poly.entity_id
_entity_poly.type
_entity_poly.pdbx_seq_one_letter_code
_entity_poly.pdbx_strand_id
1 'polypeptide(L)'
;MPTGYTDKIKDGITFKEYAMGCARAFGALITMRDDPADARIPDQFDSSEYHLIEQESAVAEGRRVALMSDGEVDAAAADEYCEEANRIEAAIEKDRDLMGKYEAMLQKAQDWRVPSPDHKEFKEFMVSQIEESIKFDGMGGYYADNPAVLLSGVEWRAAKLEGVARDLRYHTEEHGKEVDRAEGRTAWVNTLRDALK
;
A
#
# COMPACT_ATOMS: atom_id res chain seq x y z
N MET A 1 20.66 4.64 30.72
CA MET A 1 20.50 3.33 30.03
C MET A 1 21.19 3.44 28.67
N PRO A 2 22.05 2.50 28.29
CA PRO A 2 22.61 2.46 26.93
C PRO A 2 21.50 2.37 25.90
N THR A 3 21.67 3.03 24.76
CA THR A 3 20.81 2.80 23.60
C THR A 3 21.15 1.46 22.95
N GLY A 4 20.26 0.94 22.10
CA GLY A 4 20.53 -0.28 21.31
C GLY A 4 21.82 -0.20 20.47
N TYR A 5 22.24 1.00 20.05
CA TYR A 5 23.48 1.20 19.29
C TYR A 5 24.74 1.20 20.17
N THR A 6 24.62 1.60 21.43
CA THR A 6 25.76 1.77 22.35
C THR A 6 25.94 0.60 23.32
N ASP A 7 24.93 -0.28 23.45
CA ASP A 7 24.94 -1.33 24.47
C ASP A 7 26.15 -2.28 24.34
N LYS A 8 26.51 -2.62 23.10
CA LYS A 8 27.64 -3.51 22.79
C LYS A 8 29.03 -2.90 23.03
N ILE A 9 29.13 -1.58 23.27
CA ILE A 9 30.42 -0.93 23.56
C ILE A 9 31.06 -1.50 24.83
N LYS A 10 30.24 -1.83 25.83
CA LYS A 10 30.71 -2.43 27.10
C LYS A 10 31.37 -3.80 26.89
N ASP A 11 31.03 -4.48 25.80
CA ASP A 11 31.53 -5.80 25.45
C ASP A 11 32.82 -5.74 24.60
N GLY A 12 33.35 -4.54 24.34
CA GLY A 12 34.65 -4.35 23.68
C GLY A 12 34.63 -4.47 22.15
N ILE A 13 33.51 -4.13 21.50
CA ILE A 13 33.41 -4.14 20.03
C ILE A 13 34.41 -3.17 19.36
N THR A 14 34.78 -3.48 18.13
CA THR A 14 35.60 -2.63 17.26
C THR A 14 34.83 -1.39 16.78
N PHE A 15 35.56 -0.34 16.37
CA PHE A 15 34.96 0.85 15.77
C PHE A 15 34.14 0.51 14.51
N LYS A 16 34.62 -0.44 13.70
CA LYS A 16 33.92 -0.93 12.52
C LYS A 16 32.57 -1.55 12.88
N GLU A 17 32.53 -2.41 13.89
CA GLU A 17 31.27 -3.01 14.37
C GLU A 17 30.29 -1.96 14.89
N TYR A 18 30.80 -0.97 15.65
CA TYR A 18 29.98 0.14 16.12
C TYR A 18 29.40 0.97 14.96
N ALA A 19 30.25 1.40 14.01
CA ALA A 19 29.84 2.21 12.87
C ALA A 19 28.84 1.47 11.96
N MET A 20 29.07 0.18 11.69
CA MET A 20 28.13 -0.63 10.91
C MET A 20 26.81 -0.87 11.67
N GLY A 21 26.83 -0.97 13.00
CA GLY A 21 25.63 -1.02 13.82
C GLY A 21 24.80 0.26 13.71
N CYS A 22 25.44 1.43 13.75
CA CYS A 22 24.78 2.72 13.55
C CYS A 22 24.27 2.92 12.12
N ALA A 23 24.92 2.35 11.10
CA ALA A 23 24.51 2.46 9.70
C ALA A 23 23.05 2.03 9.46
N ARG A 24 22.52 1.11 10.28
CA ARG A 24 21.13 0.64 10.22
C ARG A 24 20.08 1.72 10.47
N ALA A 25 20.45 2.83 11.10
CA ALA A 25 19.57 3.98 11.29
C ALA A 25 19.41 4.84 10.03
N PHE A 26 20.18 4.60 8.97
CA PHE A 26 20.23 5.45 7.77
C PHE A 26 19.41 4.86 6.62
N GLY A 27 18.89 5.75 5.78
CA GLY A 27 17.95 5.39 4.69
C GLY A 27 18.47 4.37 3.68
N ALA A 28 19.79 4.21 3.56
CA ALA A 28 20.39 3.15 2.74
C ALA A 28 20.03 1.73 3.23
N LEU A 29 19.72 1.57 4.52
CA LEU A 29 19.37 0.28 5.14
C LEU A 29 17.92 0.22 5.60
N ILE A 30 17.04 1.06 5.05
CA ILE A 30 15.61 1.11 5.45
C ILE A 30 14.90 -0.23 5.28
N THR A 31 15.30 -1.04 4.30
CA THR A 31 14.74 -2.38 4.06
C THR A 31 15.05 -3.36 5.19
N MET A 32 16.01 -3.03 6.07
CA MET A 32 16.40 -3.82 7.23
C MET A 32 15.82 -3.29 8.56
N ARG A 33 14.86 -2.35 8.50
CA ARG A 33 14.30 -1.70 9.71
C ARG A 33 13.73 -2.71 10.70
N ASP A 34 13.05 -3.72 10.18
CA ASP A 34 12.33 -4.71 10.98
C ASP A 34 13.18 -5.99 11.21
N ASP A 35 14.41 -6.02 10.67
CA ASP A 35 15.37 -7.12 10.89
C ASP A 35 15.97 -7.09 12.30
N PRO A 36 16.36 -8.24 12.87
CA PRO A 36 17.14 -8.30 14.10
C PRO A 36 18.36 -7.38 14.06
N ALA A 37 18.67 -6.72 15.18
CA ALA A 37 19.74 -5.71 15.27
C ALA A 37 21.14 -6.24 14.90
N ASP A 38 21.35 -7.56 14.97
CA ASP A 38 22.58 -8.26 14.64
C ASP A 38 22.55 -8.91 13.24
N ALA A 39 21.47 -8.79 12.47
CA ALA A 39 21.42 -9.38 11.14
C ALA A 39 22.52 -8.77 10.24
N ARG A 40 23.13 -9.61 9.41
CA ARG A 40 24.22 -9.19 8.52
C ARG A 40 23.70 -8.19 7.50
N ILE A 41 24.34 -7.03 7.42
CA ILE A 41 24.11 -6.08 6.32
C ILE A 41 24.66 -6.72 5.03
N PRO A 42 23.87 -6.84 3.95
CA PRO A 42 24.33 -7.41 2.69
C PRO A 42 25.52 -6.67 2.07
N ASP A 43 26.25 -7.35 1.18
CA ASP A 43 27.30 -6.74 0.35
C ASP A 43 26.73 -6.14 -0.94
N GLN A 44 25.55 -6.63 -1.35
CA GLN A 44 24.79 -6.18 -2.50
C GLN A 44 23.31 -6.19 -2.13
N PHE A 45 22.58 -5.19 -2.65
CA PHE A 45 21.14 -5.13 -2.65
C PHE A 45 20.66 -5.31 -4.08
N ASP A 46 19.61 -6.09 -4.26
CA ASP A 46 19.00 -6.35 -5.57
C ASP A 46 17.62 -5.69 -5.65
N SER A 47 17.19 -5.36 -6.87
CA SER A 47 15.81 -4.95 -7.14
C SER A 47 14.86 -6.13 -7.00
N SER A 48 13.58 -5.85 -6.72
CA SER A 48 12.55 -6.89 -6.71
C SER A 48 12.22 -7.35 -8.14
N GLU A 49 11.82 -8.61 -8.30
CA GLU A 49 11.27 -9.13 -9.56
C GLU A 49 9.82 -8.67 -9.80
N TYR A 50 9.18 -8.06 -8.80
CA TYR A 50 7.77 -7.66 -8.85
C TYR A 50 7.41 -6.89 -10.13
N HIS A 51 8.13 -5.81 -10.44
CA HIS A 51 7.83 -5.01 -11.63
C HIS A 51 8.09 -5.72 -12.95
N LEU A 52 9.03 -6.68 -12.99
CA LEU A 52 9.26 -7.50 -14.18
C LEU A 52 8.09 -8.46 -14.40
N ILE A 53 7.62 -9.11 -13.34
CA ILE A 53 6.46 -10.03 -13.39
C ILE A 53 5.19 -9.27 -13.82
N GLU A 54 4.97 -8.06 -13.31
CA GLU A 54 3.83 -7.24 -13.70
C GLU A 54 3.92 -6.77 -15.17
N GLN A 55 5.12 -6.44 -15.67
CA GLN A 55 5.32 -6.16 -17.09
C GLN A 55 4.96 -7.36 -17.97
N GLU A 56 5.43 -8.55 -17.61
CA GLU A 56 5.11 -9.78 -18.34
C GLU A 56 3.60 -10.06 -18.36
N SER A 57 2.94 -9.84 -17.22
CA SER A 57 1.50 -9.99 -17.06
C SER A 57 0.73 -8.98 -17.92
N ALA A 58 1.14 -7.71 -17.94
CA ALA A 58 0.56 -6.68 -18.79
C ALA A 58 0.75 -6.98 -20.29
N VAL A 59 1.92 -7.49 -20.71
CA VAL A 59 2.14 -7.92 -22.10
C VAL A 59 1.22 -9.09 -22.46
N ALA A 60 1.09 -10.08 -21.59
CA ALA A 60 0.23 -11.23 -21.82
C ALA A 60 -1.24 -10.80 -21.95
N GLU A 61 -1.70 -9.91 -21.09
CA GLU A 61 -3.05 -9.35 -21.13
C GLU A 61 -3.30 -8.54 -22.41
N GLY A 62 -2.37 -7.67 -22.80
CA GLY A 62 -2.48 -6.91 -24.05
C GLY A 62 -2.59 -7.82 -25.27
N ARG A 63 -1.82 -8.91 -25.31
CA ARG A 63 -1.92 -9.92 -26.38
C ARG A 63 -3.28 -10.63 -26.36
N ARG A 64 -3.77 -11.02 -25.18
CA ARG A 64 -5.08 -11.66 -25.02
C ARG A 64 -6.17 -10.76 -25.59
N VAL A 65 -6.25 -9.52 -25.12
CA VAL A 65 -7.27 -8.54 -25.55
C VAL A 65 -7.18 -8.23 -27.05
N ALA A 66 -5.96 -8.11 -27.60
CA ALA A 66 -5.76 -7.85 -29.02
C ALA A 66 -6.20 -9.01 -29.93
N LEU A 67 -6.25 -10.24 -29.42
CA LEU A 67 -6.63 -11.44 -30.16
C LEU A 67 -8.11 -11.83 -30.01
N MET A 68 -8.84 -11.20 -29.08
CA MET A 68 -10.27 -11.44 -28.91
C MET A 68 -11.06 -11.00 -30.14
N SER A 69 -12.02 -11.82 -30.56
CA SER A 69 -13.05 -11.45 -31.53
C SER A 69 -13.97 -10.36 -30.98
N ASP A 70 -14.74 -9.72 -31.87
CA ASP A 70 -15.66 -8.66 -31.45
C ASP A 70 -16.76 -9.19 -30.51
N GLY A 71 -17.26 -10.42 -30.75
CA GLY A 71 -18.23 -11.06 -29.86
C GLY A 71 -17.66 -11.40 -28.48
N GLU A 72 -16.40 -11.84 -28.39
CA GLU A 72 -15.73 -12.05 -27.10
C GLU A 72 -15.49 -10.75 -26.35
N VAL A 73 -15.22 -9.67 -27.08
CA VAL A 73 -14.99 -8.35 -26.50
C VAL A 73 -16.30 -7.74 -25.99
N ASP A 74 -17.40 -7.86 -26.73
CA ASP A 74 -18.72 -7.44 -26.25
C ASP A 74 -19.15 -8.25 -25.01
N ALA A 75 -18.89 -9.55 -25.00
CA ALA A 75 -19.17 -10.41 -23.83
C ALA A 75 -18.33 -9.98 -22.61
N ALA A 76 -17.02 -9.77 -22.78
CA ALA A 76 -16.16 -9.33 -21.68
C ALA A 76 -16.53 -7.95 -21.15
N ALA A 77 -16.95 -7.02 -22.01
CA ALA A 77 -17.43 -5.70 -21.60
C ALA A 77 -18.71 -5.81 -20.76
N ALA A 78 -19.64 -6.69 -21.16
CA ALA A 78 -20.86 -6.95 -20.41
C ALA A 78 -20.60 -7.65 -19.07
N ASP A 79 -19.69 -8.62 -19.03
CA ASP A 79 -19.32 -9.33 -17.81
C ASP A 79 -18.67 -8.37 -16.80
N GLU A 80 -17.70 -7.56 -17.23
CA GLU A 80 -17.01 -6.62 -16.33
C GLU A 80 -17.97 -5.50 -15.84
N TYR A 81 -18.91 -5.06 -16.68
CA TYR A 81 -19.98 -4.16 -16.24
C TYR A 81 -20.85 -4.81 -15.16
N CYS A 82 -21.28 -6.06 -15.35
CA CYS A 82 -22.11 -6.77 -14.37
C CYS A 82 -21.36 -6.94 -13.04
N GLU A 83 -20.08 -7.32 -13.10
CA GLU A 83 -19.23 -7.44 -11.91
C GLU A 83 -19.09 -6.10 -11.17
N GLU A 84 -18.84 -5.01 -11.90
CA GLU A 84 -18.69 -3.70 -11.30
C GLU A 84 -20.00 -3.17 -10.72
N ALA A 85 -21.12 -3.34 -11.43
CA ALA A 85 -22.44 -2.96 -10.92
C ALA A 85 -22.77 -3.69 -9.61
N ASN A 86 -22.52 -5.00 -9.55
CA ASN A 86 -22.72 -5.80 -8.35
C ASN A 86 -21.79 -5.37 -7.20
N ARG A 87 -20.53 -5.05 -7.50
CA ARG A 87 -19.57 -4.57 -6.50
C ARG A 87 -19.99 -3.22 -5.92
N ILE A 88 -20.43 -2.29 -6.76
CA ILE A 88 -20.94 -0.97 -6.35
C ILE A 88 -22.18 -1.13 -5.46
N GLU A 89 -23.14 -1.96 -5.88
CA GLU A 89 -24.35 -2.22 -5.08
C GLU A 89 -24.01 -2.82 -3.70
N ALA A 90 -23.13 -3.82 -3.67
CA ALA A 90 -22.66 -4.42 -2.42
C ALA A 90 -21.90 -3.43 -1.54
N ALA A 91 -21.11 -2.52 -2.13
CA ALA A 91 -20.39 -1.48 -1.40
C ALA A 91 -21.35 -0.47 -0.76
N ILE A 92 -22.38 -0.03 -1.49
CA ILE A 92 -23.42 0.86 -0.99
C ILE A 92 -24.19 0.21 0.16
N GLU A 93 -24.54 -1.07 0.02
CA GLU A 93 -25.25 -1.80 1.08
C GLU A 93 -24.38 -1.96 2.35
N LYS A 94 -23.10 -2.32 2.17
CA LYS A 94 -22.15 -2.45 3.28
C LYS A 94 -21.93 -1.12 3.98
N ASP A 95 -21.80 -0.04 3.23
CA ASP A 95 -21.68 1.32 3.77
C ASP A 95 -22.92 1.68 4.59
N ARG A 96 -24.12 1.47 4.05
CA ARG A 96 -25.38 1.72 4.76
C ARG A 96 -25.46 0.94 6.09
N ASP A 97 -25.10 -0.34 6.09
CA ASP A 97 -25.08 -1.16 7.32
C ASP A 97 -24.04 -0.65 8.33
N LEU A 98 -22.85 -0.27 7.85
CA LEU A 98 -21.80 0.30 8.70
C LEU A 98 -22.22 1.64 9.32
N MET A 99 -22.79 2.55 8.52
CA MET A 99 -23.28 3.84 8.99
C MET A 99 -24.39 3.66 10.04
N GLY A 100 -25.33 2.74 9.82
CA GLY A 100 -26.35 2.42 10.81
C GLY A 100 -25.77 1.91 12.15
N LYS A 101 -24.67 1.13 12.10
CA LYS A 101 -23.95 0.68 13.31
C LYS A 101 -23.23 1.83 14.02
N TYR A 102 -22.60 2.73 13.27
CA TYR A 102 -21.95 3.91 13.83
C TYR A 102 -22.95 4.85 14.48
N GLU A 103 -24.04 5.18 13.80
CA GLU A 103 -25.11 6.02 14.36
C GLU A 103 -25.70 5.42 15.64
N ALA A 104 -25.96 4.11 15.64
CA ALA A 104 -26.47 3.42 16.83
C ALA A 104 -25.48 3.43 18.02
N MET A 105 -24.17 3.32 17.75
CA MET A 105 -23.16 3.39 18.80
C MET A 105 -22.92 4.82 19.27
N LEU A 106 -22.92 5.79 18.35
CA LEU A 106 -22.81 7.21 18.64
C LEU A 106 -23.91 7.65 19.59
N GLN A 107 -25.15 7.23 19.32
CA GLN A 107 -26.28 7.50 20.20
C GLN A 107 -26.06 6.92 21.61
N LYS A 108 -25.58 5.67 21.72
CA LYS A 108 -25.25 5.07 23.03
C LYS A 108 -24.15 5.82 23.76
N ALA A 109 -23.10 6.24 23.05
CA ALA A 109 -22.00 7.00 23.63
C ALA A 109 -22.49 8.38 24.12
N GLN A 110 -23.33 9.05 23.34
CA GLN A 110 -23.94 10.33 23.69
C GLN A 110 -24.93 10.23 24.87
N ASP A 111 -25.67 9.13 24.98
CA ASP A 111 -26.62 8.90 26.08
C ASP A 111 -25.96 8.37 27.36
N TRP A 112 -24.73 7.85 27.25
CA TRP A 112 -24.02 7.29 28.40
C TRP A 112 -23.76 8.36 29.47
N ARG A 113 -24.21 8.09 30.69
CA ARG A 113 -23.93 8.94 31.85
C ARG A 113 -22.55 8.59 32.39
N VAL A 114 -21.64 9.57 32.34
CA VAL A 114 -20.29 9.41 32.88
C VAL A 114 -20.34 9.13 34.39
N PRO A 115 -19.55 8.18 34.91
CA PRO A 115 -19.60 7.78 36.31
C PRO A 115 -18.91 8.78 37.25
N SER A 116 -18.00 9.60 36.74
CA SER A 116 -17.35 10.70 37.47
C SER A 116 -16.94 11.83 36.52
N PRO A 117 -16.60 13.02 37.04
CA PRO A 117 -16.08 14.13 36.22
C PRO A 117 -14.87 13.76 35.36
N ASP A 118 -13.98 12.89 35.88
CA ASP A 118 -12.77 12.44 35.16
C ASP A 118 -13.07 11.67 33.86
N HIS A 119 -14.29 11.14 33.72
CA HIS A 119 -14.70 10.40 32.52
C HIS A 119 -15.37 11.27 31.46
N LYS A 120 -15.48 12.59 31.69
CA LYS A 120 -16.08 13.50 30.72
C LYS A 120 -15.27 13.53 29.42
N GLU A 121 -13.95 13.75 29.53
CA GLU A 121 -13.05 13.75 28.37
C GLU A 121 -13.01 12.39 27.66
N PHE A 122 -13.13 11.29 28.42
CA PHE A 122 -13.21 9.95 27.84
C PHE A 122 -14.46 9.77 26.97
N LYS A 123 -15.63 10.24 27.44
CA LYS A 123 -16.87 10.23 26.63
C LYS A 123 -16.72 11.10 25.38
N GLU A 124 -16.20 12.31 25.53
CA GLU A 124 -15.98 13.24 24.41
C GLU A 124 -15.04 12.62 23.37
N PHE A 125 -13.97 11.97 23.83
CA PHE A 125 -13.06 11.23 22.97
C PHE A 125 -13.80 10.10 22.23
N MET A 126 -14.54 9.24 22.92
CA MET A 126 -15.31 8.16 22.29
C MET A 126 -16.26 8.67 21.19
N VAL A 127 -16.98 9.76 21.46
CA VAL A 127 -17.88 10.40 20.49
C VAL A 127 -17.10 10.90 19.27
N SER A 128 -16.00 11.63 19.51
CA SER A 128 -15.17 12.18 18.43
C SER A 128 -14.60 11.10 17.50
N GLN A 129 -14.19 9.95 18.05
CA GLN A 129 -13.65 8.85 17.23
C GLN A 129 -14.72 8.27 16.29
N ILE A 130 -15.98 8.16 16.76
CA ILE A 130 -17.07 7.66 15.91
C ILE A 130 -17.43 8.69 14.84
N GLU A 131 -17.49 9.98 15.19
CA GLU A 131 -17.76 11.06 14.22
C GLU A 131 -16.67 11.14 13.13
N GLU A 132 -15.41 10.98 13.52
CA GLU A 132 -14.30 10.89 12.56
C GLU A 132 -14.43 9.66 11.64
N SER A 133 -14.72 8.48 12.19
CA SER A 133 -14.97 7.28 11.37
C SER A 133 -16.13 7.47 10.40
N ILE A 134 -17.27 8.04 10.82
CA ILE A 134 -18.40 8.32 9.91
C ILE A 134 -17.95 9.19 8.73
N LYS A 135 -17.13 10.21 8.99
CA LYS A 135 -16.62 11.10 7.95
C LYS A 135 -15.68 10.41 6.95
N PHE A 136 -14.81 9.52 7.43
CA PHE A 136 -13.81 8.86 6.58
C PHE A 136 -14.34 7.60 5.89
N ASP A 137 -15.22 6.86 6.55
CA ASP A 137 -15.71 5.57 6.06
C ASP A 137 -17.02 5.68 5.27
N GLY A 138 -17.79 6.76 5.46
CA GLY A 138 -19.08 7.02 4.79
C GLY A 138 -18.93 7.31 3.29
N MET A 139 -18.71 6.26 2.51
CA MET A 139 -18.38 6.32 1.08
C MET A 139 -19.56 5.91 0.18
N GLY A 140 -20.72 5.57 0.74
CA GLY A 140 -21.90 5.14 -0.04
C GLY A 140 -22.35 6.16 -1.08
N GLY A 141 -22.26 7.46 -0.77
CA GLY A 141 -22.55 8.53 -1.72
C GLY A 141 -21.59 8.55 -2.91
N TYR A 142 -20.29 8.33 -2.67
CA TYR A 142 -19.30 8.24 -3.75
C TYR A 142 -19.63 7.11 -4.73
N TYR A 143 -19.97 5.93 -4.21
CA TYR A 143 -20.35 4.79 -5.07
C TYR A 143 -21.66 5.03 -5.83
N ALA A 144 -22.64 5.67 -5.19
CA ALA A 144 -23.92 6.02 -5.84
C ALA A 144 -23.73 7.06 -6.96
N ASP A 145 -22.83 8.02 -6.77
CA ASP A 145 -22.53 9.09 -7.75
C ASP A 145 -21.62 8.61 -8.90
N ASN A 146 -20.99 7.45 -8.75
CA ASN A 146 -20.09 6.85 -9.76
C ASN A 146 -20.59 5.44 -10.15
N PRO A 147 -21.75 5.34 -10.83
CA PRO A 147 -22.29 4.04 -11.24
C PRO A 147 -21.42 3.37 -12.30
N ALA A 148 -21.54 2.05 -12.39
CA ALA A 148 -20.94 1.28 -13.47
C ALA A 148 -21.39 1.81 -14.84
N VAL A 149 -20.48 1.86 -15.81
CA VAL A 149 -20.77 2.28 -17.18
C VAL A 149 -20.49 1.11 -18.11
N LEU A 150 -21.52 0.68 -18.85
CA LEU A 150 -21.35 -0.32 -19.89
C LEU A 150 -20.72 0.34 -21.11
N LEU A 151 -19.48 -0.05 -21.42
CA LEU A 151 -18.80 0.34 -22.63
C LEU A 151 -19.24 -0.53 -23.80
N SER A 152 -19.21 0.01 -25.01
CA SER A 152 -19.23 -0.86 -26.21
C SER A 152 -17.97 -1.71 -26.25
N GLY A 153 -17.99 -2.84 -26.95
CA GLY A 153 -16.81 -3.68 -27.09
C GLY A 153 -15.59 -2.93 -27.64
N VAL A 154 -15.79 -2.04 -28.61
CA VAL A 154 -14.71 -1.23 -29.20
C VAL A 154 -14.09 -0.29 -28.16
N GLU A 155 -14.92 0.40 -27.37
CA GLU A 155 -14.45 1.28 -26.30
C GLU A 155 -13.76 0.50 -25.18
N TRP A 156 -14.30 -0.65 -24.80
CA TRP A 156 -13.71 -1.55 -23.82
C TRP A 156 -12.33 -2.03 -24.26
N ARG A 157 -12.20 -2.52 -25.50
CA ARG A 157 -10.93 -2.99 -26.06
C ARG A 157 -9.91 -1.86 -26.08
N ALA A 158 -10.30 -0.66 -26.50
CA ALA A 158 -9.44 0.51 -26.50
C ALA A 158 -8.97 0.88 -25.08
N ALA A 159 -9.87 0.94 -24.11
CA ALA A 159 -9.57 1.26 -22.72
C ALA A 159 -8.62 0.23 -22.08
N LYS A 160 -8.82 -1.07 -22.36
CA LYS A 160 -7.93 -2.14 -21.88
C LYS A 160 -6.53 -2.01 -22.45
N LEU A 161 -6.40 -1.79 -23.76
CA LEU A 161 -5.09 -1.64 -24.41
C LEU A 161 -4.37 -0.36 -23.95
N GLU A 162 -5.10 0.72 -23.69
CA GLU A 162 -4.54 1.93 -23.07
C GLU A 162 -4.05 1.67 -21.64
N GLY A 163 -4.85 0.93 -20.85
CA GLY A 163 -4.47 0.46 -19.52
C GLY A 163 -3.16 -0.33 -19.54
N VAL A 164 -3.05 -1.33 -20.42
CA VAL A 164 -1.83 -2.11 -20.63
C VAL A 164 -0.64 -1.20 -20.97
N ALA A 165 -0.81 -0.23 -21.87
CA ALA A 165 0.26 0.70 -22.23
C ALA A 165 0.71 1.58 -21.05
N ARG A 166 -0.23 2.00 -20.20
CA ARG A 166 0.07 2.75 -18.97
C ARG A 166 0.81 1.88 -17.96
N ASP A 167 0.38 0.64 -17.76
CA ASP A 167 0.95 -0.26 -16.77
C ASP A 167 2.38 -0.66 -17.17
N LEU A 168 2.61 -0.95 -18.45
CA LEU A 168 3.96 -1.18 -18.99
C LEU A 168 4.87 0.02 -18.74
N ARG A 169 4.41 1.24 -19.02
CA ARG A 169 5.19 2.46 -18.77
C ARG A 169 5.52 2.61 -17.29
N TYR A 170 4.52 2.47 -16.42
CA TYR A 170 4.67 2.60 -14.97
C TYR A 170 5.68 1.58 -14.42
N HIS A 171 5.49 0.29 -14.73
CA HIS A 171 6.37 -0.76 -14.21
C HIS A 171 7.76 -0.71 -14.82
N THR A 172 7.93 -0.22 -16.05
CA THR A 172 9.27 0.05 -16.61
C THR A 172 9.98 1.13 -15.81
N GLU A 173 9.30 2.24 -15.53
CA GLU A 173 9.87 3.36 -14.79
C GLU A 173 10.20 2.98 -13.33
N GLU A 174 9.27 2.32 -12.64
CA GLU A 174 9.49 1.92 -11.24
C GLU A 174 10.55 0.84 -11.10
N HIS A 175 10.64 -0.11 -12.04
CA HIS A 175 11.75 -1.07 -12.05
C HIS A 175 13.11 -0.35 -12.17
N GLY A 176 13.23 0.63 -13.07
CA GLY A 176 14.44 1.45 -13.18
C GLY A 176 14.79 2.16 -11.87
N LYS A 177 13.81 2.78 -11.21
CA LYS A 177 14.01 3.41 -9.89
C LYS A 177 14.39 2.41 -8.82
N GLU A 178 13.86 1.19 -8.84
CA GLU A 178 14.25 0.13 -7.91
C GLU A 178 15.69 -0.32 -8.10
N VAL A 179 16.13 -0.51 -9.35
CA VAL A 179 17.51 -0.81 -9.70
C VAL A 179 18.44 0.30 -9.20
N ASP A 180 18.15 1.56 -9.53
CA ASP A 180 18.95 2.71 -9.07
C ASP A 180 19.04 2.79 -7.54
N ARG A 181 17.93 2.52 -6.83
CA ARG A 181 17.91 2.47 -5.36
C ARG A 181 18.76 1.30 -4.84
N ALA A 182 18.69 0.12 -5.45
CA ALA A 182 19.45 -1.06 -5.04
C ALA A 182 20.97 -0.85 -5.26
N GLU A 183 21.35 -0.32 -6.41
CA GLU A 183 22.73 0.07 -6.72
C GLU A 183 23.24 1.16 -5.77
N GLY A 184 22.44 2.19 -5.52
CA GLY A 184 22.78 3.27 -4.60
C GLY A 184 23.02 2.79 -3.16
N ARG A 185 22.18 1.86 -2.66
CA ARG A 185 22.37 1.22 -1.34
C ARG A 185 23.66 0.41 -1.30
N THR A 186 23.90 -0.39 -2.35
CA THR A 186 25.11 -1.19 -2.50
C THR A 186 26.37 -0.31 -2.48
N ALA A 187 26.39 0.75 -3.29
CA ALA A 187 27.50 1.70 -3.37
C ALA A 187 27.74 2.40 -2.01
N TRP A 188 26.67 2.82 -1.33
CA TRP A 188 26.75 3.48 -0.03
C TRP A 188 27.38 2.56 1.03
N VAL A 189 26.91 1.31 1.12
CA VAL A 189 27.44 0.35 2.10
C VAL A 189 28.90 0.00 1.80
N ASN A 190 29.25 -0.21 0.52
CA ASN A 190 30.62 -0.53 0.14
C ASN A 190 31.57 0.64 0.41
N THR A 191 31.15 1.88 0.12
CA THR A 191 31.91 3.09 0.46
C THR A 191 32.17 3.20 1.96
N LEU A 192 31.15 2.95 2.80
CA LEU A 192 31.30 2.94 4.25
C LEU A 192 32.26 1.84 4.71
N ARG A 193 32.13 0.61 4.18
CA ARG A 193 33.02 -0.50 4.52
C ARG A 193 34.46 -0.22 4.14
N ASP A 194 34.71 0.42 3.00
CA ASP A 194 36.03 0.79 2.54
C ASP A 194 36.68 1.85 3.43
N ALA A 195 35.91 2.84 3.90
CA ALA A 195 36.38 3.84 4.84
C ALA A 195 36.70 3.28 6.25
N LEU A 196 36.16 2.09 6.58
CA LEU A 196 36.36 1.40 7.85
C LEU A 196 37.39 0.25 7.76
N LYS A 197 38.14 0.14 6.65
CA LYS A 197 39.23 -0.81 6.48
C LYS A 197 40.49 -0.39 7.22
#